data_AF-A0AAN5I6Z2-F1
#
_entry.id   AF-A0AAN5I6Z2-F1
#
_cell.length_a   1.000
_cell.length_b   1.000
_cell.length_c   1.000
_cell.angle_alpha   90.00
_cell.angle_beta   90.00
_cell.angle_gamma   90.00
#
_symmetry.space_group_name_H-M   'P 1'
#
loop_
_entity.id
_entity.type
_entity.pdbx_description
1 polymer ?
#
loop_
_entity_poly.entity_id
_entity_poly.type
_entity_poly.pdbx_seq_one_letter_code
_entity_poly.pdbx_strand_id
1 'polypeptide(L)'
;GRPDTDSPLSNRATFEMMVRSDLVDGDNMIKLCCGAEIDALRGGSNYEPIELKTAWEGFKSGIVGNVRNVMRSELVGVRSIVTGIKRGDIKNNDVVVHKVVEQKVADIKLDKHISEKIRQCYSFLFDFLSRLKKFLVGHEACEVAFDPFLGEVTFKSISRQEANSNGNGDTDEFLTRFNI
;
A
#
# COMPACT_ATOMS: atom_id res chain seq x y z
N GLY A 1 15.02 23.54 4.83
CA GLY A 1 13.95 24.56 4.84
C GLY A 1 13.38 24.66 6.23
N ARG A 2 12.90 25.84 6.65
CA ARG A 2 12.05 25.93 7.84
C ARG A 2 10.71 25.25 7.52
N PRO A 3 10.10 24.51 8.47
CA PRO A 3 8.75 23.98 8.26
C PRO A 3 7.80 25.16 8.06
N ASP A 4 7.01 25.12 6.99
CA ASP A 4 5.91 26.05 6.80
C ASP A 4 4.74 25.58 7.66
N THR A 5 4.51 26.26 8.78
CA THR A 5 3.45 25.93 9.73
C THR A 5 2.12 26.58 9.37
N ASP A 6 2.12 27.50 8.40
CA ASP A 6 1.01 28.41 8.14
C ASP A 6 0.32 28.09 6.80
N SER A 7 0.94 27.24 5.97
CA SER A 7 0.34 26.72 4.75
C SER A 7 -0.94 25.90 5.02
N PRO A 8 -2.03 26.11 4.26
CA PRO A 8 -3.25 25.32 4.39
C PRO A 8 -2.98 23.86 4.02
N LEU A 9 -3.43 22.94 4.88
CA LEU A 9 -3.32 21.50 4.63
C LEU A 9 -4.34 21.06 3.58
N SER A 10 -3.88 20.30 2.58
CA SER A 10 -4.73 19.68 1.55
C SER A 10 -4.27 18.26 1.28
N ASN A 11 -5.23 17.35 1.08
CA ASN A 11 -5.00 15.98 0.63
C ASN A 11 -5.27 15.79 -0.88
N ARG A 12 -5.40 16.88 -1.64
CA ARG A 12 -5.63 16.84 -3.09
C ARG A 12 -4.34 16.65 -3.90
N ALA A 13 -3.22 17.10 -3.36
CA ALA A 13 -1.92 16.93 -4.00
C ALA A 13 -1.36 15.56 -3.59
N THR A 14 -1.33 14.62 -4.53
CA THR A 14 -0.72 13.30 -4.36
C THR A 14 0.52 13.22 -5.24
N PHE A 15 1.58 12.61 -4.71
CA PHE A 15 2.70 12.16 -5.53
C PHE A 15 2.51 10.68 -5.78
N GLU A 16 2.46 10.26 -7.04
CA GLU A 16 2.22 8.87 -7.40
C GLU A 16 3.47 8.26 -8.05
N MET A 17 3.73 7.01 -7.73
CA MET A 17 4.82 6.21 -8.31
C MET A 17 4.27 4.91 -8.87
N MET A 18 4.82 4.51 -10.02
CA MET A 18 4.59 3.21 -10.63
C MET A 18 5.75 2.27 -10.29
N VAL A 19 5.44 1.14 -9.65
CA VAL A 19 6.41 0.14 -9.24
C VAL A 19 6.17 -1.16 -9.99
N ARG A 20 7.25 -1.73 -10.54
CA ARG A 20 7.25 -3.09 -11.08
C ARG A 20 7.94 -4.00 -10.08
N SER A 21 7.28 -5.08 -9.69
CA SER A 21 7.79 -6.03 -8.72
C SER A 21 7.49 -7.46 -9.16
N ASP A 22 8.30 -8.40 -8.66
CA ASP A 22 8.12 -9.82 -8.89
C ASP A 22 7.79 -10.49 -7.56
N LEU A 23 6.69 -11.25 -7.54
CA LEU A 23 6.33 -12.12 -6.42
C LEU A 23 6.73 -13.56 -6.79
N VAL A 24 7.65 -14.15 -6.03
CA VAL A 24 8.26 -15.45 -6.31
C VAL A 24 7.88 -16.46 -5.24
N ASP A 25 7.45 -17.64 -5.65
CA ASP A 25 7.21 -18.80 -4.78
C ASP A 25 7.71 -20.09 -5.44
N GLY A 26 8.81 -20.65 -4.91
CA GLY A 26 9.56 -21.72 -5.57
C GLY A 26 10.03 -21.31 -6.97
N ASP A 27 9.69 -22.12 -7.98
CA ASP A 27 9.98 -21.85 -9.39
C ASP A 27 8.92 -20.96 -10.08
N ASN A 28 7.84 -20.60 -9.38
CA ASN A 28 6.75 -19.83 -9.93
C ASN A 28 6.93 -18.32 -9.67
N MET A 29 6.50 -17.49 -10.62
CA MET A 29 6.64 -16.04 -10.56
C MET A 29 5.38 -15.33 -11.07
N ILE A 30 4.97 -14.29 -10.35
CA ILE A 30 3.92 -13.35 -10.76
C ILE A 30 4.53 -11.95 -10.84
N LYS A 31 4.44 -11.33 -12.01
CA LYS A 31 4.87 -9.96 -12.23
C LYS A 31 3.74 -9.01 -11.88
N LEU A 32 4.04 -8.00 -11.08
CA LEU A 32 3.09 -6.99 -10.61
C LEU A 32 3.52 -5.61 -11.10
N CYS A 33 2.53 -4.80 -11.48
CA CYS A 33 2.70 -3.38 -11.74
C CYS A 33 1.68 -2.65 -10.85
N CYS A 34 2.16 -1.82 -9.94
CA CYS A 34 1.33 -1.13 -8.96
C CYS A 34 1.56 0.37 -9.05
N GLY A 35 0.48 1.14 -9.20
CA GLY A 35 0.48 2.57 -8.91
C GLY A 35 0.22 2.79 -7.42
N ALA A 36 0.98 3.68 -6.79
CA ALA A 36 0.79 4.02 -5.39
C ALA A 36 1.14 5.48 -5.08
N GLU A 37 0.41 6.07 -4.14
CA GLU A 37 0.77 7.33 -3.52
C GLU A 37 2.05 7.18 -2.67
N ILE A 38 2.91 8.18 -2.71
CA ILE A 38 4.05 8.37 -1.80
C ILE A 38 3.88 9.65 -0.99
N ASP A 39 4.14 9.55 0.31
CA ASP A 39 3.95 10.68 1.22
C ASP A 39 5.00 11.78 0.99
N ALA A 40 6.27 11.40 0.77
CA ALA A 40 7.35 12.35 0.49
C ALA A 40 8.57 11.70 -0.18
N LEU A 41 9.44 12.54 -0.74
CA LEU A 41 10.77 12.18 -1.21
C LEU A 41 11.83 12.79 -0.28
N ARG A 42 12.74 11.95 0.23
CA ARG A 42 13.92 12.39 0.94
C ARG A 42 14.92 13.01 -0.04
N GLY A 43 15.29 14.27 0.23
CA GLY A 43 16.27 15.01 -0.57
C GLY A 43 17.65 14.34 -0.59
N GLY A 44 18.32 14.40 -1.73
CA GLY A 44 19.61 13.76 -2.00
C GLY A 44 19.77 13.48 -3.51
N SER A 45 20.80 12.74 -3.90
CA SER A 45 21.05 12.43 -5.32
C SER A 45 20.04 11.46 -5.94
N ASN A 46 19.33 10.69 -5.12
CA ASN A 46 18.50 9.56 -5.59
C ASN A 46 17.01 9.65 -5.22
N TYR A 47 16.54 10.78 -4.65
CA TYR A 47 15.14 11.01 -4.23
C TYR A 47 14.45 9.75 -3.69
N GLU A 48 14.76 9.39 -2.44
CA GLU A 48 14.24 8.16 -1.84
C GLU A 48 12.81 8.35 -1.30
N PRO A 49 11.84 7.51 -1.67
CA PRO A 49 10.48 7.61 -1.15
C PRO A 49 10.42 7.22 0.33
N ILE A 50 9.72 8.02 1.12
CA ILE A 50 9.50 7.79 2.56
C ILE A 50 8.01 7.79 2.88
N GLU A 51 7.61 6.94 3.83
CA GLU A 51 6.26 6.92 4.38
C GLU A 51 6.19 7.84 5.60
N LEU A 52 5.19 8.70 5.68
CA LEU A 52 4.91 9.58 6.81
C LEU A 52 3.70 9.06 7.59
N LYS A 53 3.85 8.95 8.91
CA LYS A 53 2.78 8.50 9.82
C LYS A 53 2.73 9.38 11.06
N THR A 54 1.60 9.32 11.78
CA THR A 54 1.49 9.94 13.10
C THR A 54 0.91 8.97 14.10
N ALA A 55 1.36 9.02 15.35
CA ALA A 55 0.88 8.18 16.44
C ALA A 55 0.68 9.00 17.72
N TRP A 56 -0.19 8.56 18.62
CA TRP A 56 -0.35 9.19 19.94
C TRP A 56 0.64 8.59 20.95
N GLU A 57 1.17 9.43 21.85
CA GLU A 57 2.00 9.00 22.97
C GLU A 57 1.23 8.01 23.86
N GLY A 58 1.90 6.95 24.33
CA GLY A 58 1.28 5.89 25.14
C GLY A 58 0.48 4.85 24.35
N PHE A 59 0.12 5.10 23.08
CA PHE A 59 -0.49 4.10 22.20
C PHE A 59 0.57 3.11 21.68
N LYS A 60 0.90 2.11 22.52
CA LYS A 60 1.95 1.11 22.23
C LYS A 60 1.61 0.13 21.10
N SER A 61 0.38 0.04 20.60
CA SER A 61 -0.07 -1.19 19.89
C SER A 61 -0.47 -1.06 18.42
N GLY A 62 -0.40 0.12 17.78
CA GLY A 62 -1.12 0.29 16.51
C GLY A 62 -0.32 0.73 15.28
N ILE A 63 0.71 1.56 15.42
CA ILE A 63 1.16 2.42 14.29
C ILE A 63 2.65 2.26 13.99
N VAL A 64 3.47 2.03 15.01
CA VAL A 64 4.92 1.88 14.89
C VAL A 64 5.23 0.42 14.59
N GLY A 65 5.53 0.11 13.33
CA GLY A 65 5.92 -1.24 12.91
C GLY A 65 4.78 -2.28 12.86
N ASN A 66 3.58 -1.92 12.40
CA ASN A 66 2.56 -2.94 12.13
C ASN A 66 2.78 -3.61 10.75
N VAL A 67 2.27 -4.84 10.59
CA VAL A 67 2.38 -5.63 9.34
C VAL A 67 1.82 -4.86 8.15
N ARG A 68 0.73 -4.11 8.33
CA ARG A 68 0.08 -3.33 7.25
C ARG A 68 1.03 -2.29 6.64
N ASN A 69 1.73 -1.54 7.48
CA ASN A 69 2.66 -0.50 7.05
C ASN A 69 3.86 -1.11 6.35
N VAL A 70 4.41 -2.21 6.90
CA VAL A 70 5.50 -2.94 6.24
C VAL A 70 5.09 -3.43 4.86
N MET A 71 3.95 -4.13 4.75
CA MET A 71 3.46 -4.66 3.47
C MET A 71 3.23 -3.56 2.43
N ARG A 72 2.63 -2.43 2.84
CA ARG A 72 2.44 -1.27 1.96
C ARG A 72 3.78 -0.73 1.47
N SER A 73 4.70 -0.47 2.37
CA SER A 73 6.01 0.08 2.03
C SER A 73 6.83 -0.86 1.14
N GLU A 74 6.82 -2.18 1.41
CA GLU A 74 7.56 -3.14 0.58
C GLU A 74 6.99 -3.27 -0.84
N LEU A 75 5.65 -3.29 -0.99
CA LEU A 75 5.01 -3.37 -2.31
C LEU A 75 5.33 -2.17 -3.21
N VAL A 76 5.63 -1.00 -2.62
CA VAL A 76 5.89 0.25 -3.34
C VAL A 76 7.35 0.70 -3.26
N GLY A 77 8.24 -0.13 -2.71
CA GLY A 77 9.68 0.14 -2.64
C GLY A 77 10.12 1.19 -1.61
N VAL A 78 9.25 1.56 -0.66
CA VAL A 78 9.60 2.47 0.45
C VAL A 78 10.39 1.73 1.51
N ARG A 79 11.53 2.30 1.93
CA ARG A 79 12.47 1.66 2.86
C ARG A 79 12.44 2.22 4.28
N SER A 80 11.87 3.40 4.46
CA SER A 80 11.80 4.10 5.75
C SER A 80 10.40 4.60 6.05
N ILE A 81 9.99 4.47 7.31
CA ILE A 81 8.75 5.00 7.85
C ILE A 81 9.13 6.03 8.92
N VAL A 82 8.67 7.27 8.74
CA VAL A 82 8.88 8.38 9.68
C VAL A 82 7.57 8.66 10.41
N THR A 83 7.58 8.51 11.72
CA THR A 83 6.40 8.68 12.58
C THR A 83 6.55 9.88 13.50
N GLY A 84 5.63 10.85 13.39
CA GLY A 84 5.46 11.92 14.37
C GLY A 84 4.63 11.45 15.57
N ILE A 85 5.20 11.49 16.77
CA ILE A 85 4.54 11.15 18.02
C ILE A 85 3.88 12.41 18.60
N LYS A 86 2.56 12.34 18.75
CA LYS A 86 1.67 13.40 19.19
C LYS A 86 1.29 13.22 20.66
N ARG A 87 1.16 14.31 21.39
CA ARG A 87 0.58 14.35 22.73
C ARG A 87 -0.31 15.59 22.89
N GLY A 88 -1.10 15.59 23.96
CA GLY A 88 -2.01 16.68 24.31
C GLY A 88 -3.48 16.29 24.16
N ASP A 89 -4.34 17.28 23.96
CA ASP A 89 -5.80 17.11 23.96
C ASP A 89 -6.43 17.58 22.64
N ILE A 90 -6.91 16.61 21.86
CA ILE A 90 -7.58 16.88 20.59
C ILE A 90 -8.87 17.69 20.76
N LYS A 91 -9.57 17.55 21.90
CA LYS A 91 -10.83 18.27 22.12
C LYS A 91 -10.60 19.77 22.33
N ASN A 92 -9.44 20.13 22.87
CA ASN A 92 -9.04 21.52 23.11
C ASN A 92 -8.13 22.08 22.00
N ASN A 93 -7.93 21.33 20.90
CA ASN A 93 -6.96 21.66 19.84
C ASN A 93 -5.50 21.82 20.31
N ASP A 94 -5.16 21.27 21.47
CA ASP A 94 -3.82 21.31 22.04
C ASP A 94 -3.05 20.05 21.63
N VAL A 95 -2.75 19.90 20.34
CA VAL A 95 -2.03 18.72 19.82
C VAL A 95 -0.64 19.13 19.33
N VAL A 96 0.39 18.53 19.92
CA VAL A 96 1.78 18.82 19.54
C VAL A 96 2.53 17.55 19.18
N VAL A 97 3.27 17.60 18.07
CA VAL A 97 4.29 16.59 17.75
C VAL A 97 5.51 16.90 18.61
N HIS A 98 5.79 16.04 19.59
CA HIS A 98 6.89 16.27 20.53
C HIS A 98 8.11 15.36 20.27
N LYS A 99 7.94 14.35 19.41
CA LYS A 99 9.01 13.41 19.03
C LYS A 99 8.79 12.92 17.61
N VAL A 100 9.87 12.72 16.88
CA VAL A 100 9.87 12.05 15.57
C VAL A 100 10.74 10.81 15.67
N VAL A 101 10.25 9.70 15.12
CA VAL A 101 10.98 8.42 15.07
C VAL A 101 11.01 7.96 13.63
N GLU A 102 12.20 7.62 13.14
CA GLU A 102 12.35 6.92 11.87
C GLU A 102 12.69 5.46 12.12
N GLN A 103 12.10 4.57 11.35
CA GLN A 103 12.40 3.15 11.34
C GLN A 103 12.60 2.68 9.90
N LYS A 104 13.61 1.84 9.69
CA LYS A 104 13.75 1.13 8.42
C LYS A 104 12.79 -0.05 8.41
N VAL A 105 12.19 -0.29 7.24
CA VAL A 105 11.31 -1.44 7.02
C VAL A 105 12.04 -2.75 7.32
N ALA A 106 13.31 -2.85 6.94
CA ALA A 106 14.16 -4.01 7.23
C ALA A 106 14.32 -4.27 8.74
N ASP A 107 14.44 -3.22 9.56
CA ASP A 107 14.61 -3.35 11.01
C ASP A 107 13.31 -3.80 11.69
N ILE A 108 12.16 -3.33 11.20
CA ILE A 108 10.84 -3.76 11.69
C ILE A 108 10.63 -5.26 11.45
N LYS A 109 11.12 -5.78 10.32
CA LYS A 109 11.06 -7.20 9.95
C LYS A 109 11.93 -8.11 10.81
N LEU A 110 12.83 -7.57 11.64
CA LEU A 110 13.63 -8.38 12.58
C LEU A 110 12.78 -8.94 13.74
N ASP A 111 11.62 -8.35 14.01
CA ASP A 111 10.65 -8.93 14.94
C ASP A 111 10.06 -10.22 14.34
N LYS A 112 10.23 -11.34 15.06
CA LYS A 112 9.81 -12.67 14.61
C LYS A 112 8.31 -12.76 14.34
N HIS A 113 7.48 -12.12 15.16
CA HIS A 113 6.02 -12.16 15.01
C HIS A 113 5.58 -11.37 13.79
N ILE A 114 6.21 -10.23 13.53
CA ILE A 114 5.97 -9.42 12.34
C ILE A 114 6.43 -10.16 11.09
N SER A 115 7.66 -10.71 11.10
CA SER A 115 8.22 -11.45 9.96
C SER A 115 7.35 -12.62 9.55
N GLU A 116 6.85 -13.40 10.51
CA GLU A 116 6.01 -14.56 10.22
C GLU A 116 4.67 -14.15 9.61
N LYS A 117 4.04 -13.09 10.12
CA LYS A 117 2.79 -12.55 9.53
C LYS A 117 3.01 -12.01 8.11
N ILE A 118 4.13 -11.32 7.87
CA ILE A 118 4.48 -10.83 6.53
C ILE A 118 4.63 -12.00 5.56
N ARG A 119 5.31 -13.07 5.98
CA ARG A 119 5.44 -14.29 5.17
C ARG A 119 4.08 -14.87 4.81
N GLN A 120 3.18 -14.99 5.80
CA GLN A 120 1.81 -15.48 5.57
C GLN A 120 1.03 -14.56 4.61
N CYS A 121 1.18 -13.23 4.73
CA CYS A 121 0.56 -12.29 3.81
C CYS A 121 1.06 -12.45 2.37
N TYR A 122 2.37 -12.65 2.17
CA TYR A 122 2.92 -12.87 0.83
C TYR A 122 2.52 -14.22 0.24
N SER A 123 2.50 -15.30 1.04
CA SER A 123 1.99 -16.60 0.60
C SER A 123 0.52 -16.49 0.18
N PHE A 124 -0.32 -15.86 1.00
CA PHE A 124 -1.73 -15.63 0.66
C PHE A 124 -1.88 -14.80 -0.62
N LEU A 125 -1.11 -13.71 -0.77
CA LEU A 125 -1.13 -12.86 -1.96
C LEU A 125 -0.75 -13.67 -3.21
N PHE A 126 0.29 -14.51 -3.11
CA PHE A 126 0.73 -15.36 -4.21
C PHE A 126 -0.36 -16.37 -4.62
N ASP A 127 -0.95 -17.07 -3.65
CA ASP A 127 -2.03 -18.03 -3.89
C ASP A 127 -3.26 -17.36 -4.50
N PHE A 128 -3.65 -16.19 -3.96
CA PHE A 128 -4.74 -15.39 -4.47
C PHE A 128 -4.52 -15.00 -5.93
N LEU A 129 -3.38 -14.39 -6.25
CA LEU A 129 -3.05 -13.95 -7.61
C LEU A 129 -2.92 -15.13 -8.58
N SER A 130 -2.39 -16.26 -8.11
CA SER A 130 -2.31 -17.50 -8.90
C SER A 130 -3.70 -18.02 -9.26
N ARG A 131 -4.63 -18.04 -8.30
CA ARG A 131 -6.04 -18.44 -8.52
C ARG A 131 -6.76 -17.47 -9.45
N LEU A 132 -6.59 -16.17 -9.23
CA LEU A 132 -7.16 -15.12 -10.07
C LEU A 132 -6.66 -15.24 -11.52
N LYS A 133 -5.36 -15.42 -11.72
CA LYS A 133 -4.76 -15.60 -13.06
C LYS A 133 -5.32 -16.83 -13.77
N LYS A 134 -5.47 -17.97 -13.06
CA LYS A 134 -6.08 -19.18 -13.61
C LYS A 134 -7.56 -18.96 -13.96
N PHE A 135 -8.31 -18.26 -13.11
CA PHE A 135 -9.71 -17.94 -13.34
C PHE A 135 -9.90 -17.11 -14.62
N LEU A 136 -9.06 -16.09 -14.82
CA LEU A 136 -9.12 -15.19 -15.97
C LEU A 136 -8.75 -15.84 -17.33
N VAL A 137 -8.16 -17.05 -17.36
CA VAL A 137 -7.89 -17.75 -18.64
C VAL A 137 -9.18 -18.05 -19.42
N GLY A 138 -10.31 -18.24 -18.72
CA GLY A 138 -11.60 -18.57 -19.32
C GLY A 138 -12.65 -17.46 -19.25
N HIS A 139 -12.30 -16.26 -18.75
CA HIS A 139 -13.27 -15.21 -18.47
C HIS A 139 -12.71 -13.83 -18.87
N GLU A 140 -13.56 -12.97 -19.44
CA GLU A 140 -13.15 -11.64 -19.90
C GLU A 140 -12.85 -10.69 -18.72
N ALA A 141 -13.65 -10.79 -17.66
CA ALA A 141 -13.53 -9.97 -16.47
C ALA A 141 -14.05 -10.75 -15.24
N CYS A 142 -13.65 -10.29 -14.06
CA CYS A 142 -14.13 -10.86 -12.81
C CYS A 142 -14.36 -9.79 -11.74
N GLU A 143 -15.35 -10.05 -10.90
CA GLU A 143 -15.50 -9.39 -9.61
C GLU A 143 -14.83 -10.26 -8.53
N VAL A 144 -14.03 -9.62 -7.67
CA VAL A 144 -13.38 -10.27 -6.52
C VAL A 144 -14.01 -9.73 -5.25
N ALA A 145 -14.50 -10.62 -4.40
CA ALA A 145 -15.01 -10.26 -3.08
C ALA A 145 -14.34 -11.09 -1.98
N PHE A 146 -14.14 -10.47 -0.82
CA PHE A 146 -13.67 -11.13 0.39
C PHE A 146 -14.78 -11.10 1.44
N ASP A 147 -15.19 -12.28 1.90
CA ASP A 147 -16.10 -12.41 3.03
C ASP A 147 -15.28 -12.56 4.33
N PRO A 148 -15.27 -11.55 5.21
CA PRO A 148 -14.48 -11.60 6.44
C PRO A 148 -15.06 -12.54 7.50
N PHE A 149 -16.34 -12.90 7.42
CA PHE A 149 -16.97 -13.83 8.37
C PHE A 149 -16.63 -15.27 8.03
N LEU A 150 -16.57 -15.59 6.73
CA LEU A 150 -16.19 -16.92 6.24
C LEU A 150 -14.67 -17.06 6.04
N GLY A 151 -13.94 -15.94 5.92
CA GLY A 151 -12.52 -15.95 5.57
C GLY A 151 -12.27 -16.39 4.13
N GLU A 152 -13.24 -16.19 3.24
CA GLU A 152 -13.22 -16.71 1.88
C GLU A 152 -13.09 -15.60 0.83
N VAL A 153 -12.35 -15.91 -0.24
CA VAL A 153 -12.28 -15.07 -1.44
C VAL A 153 -13.06 -15.75 -2.55
N THR A 154 -14.02 -15.02 -3.11
CA THR A 154 -14.85 -15.47 -4.22
C THR A 154 -14.49 -14.74 -5.51
N PHE A 155 -14.57 -15.47 -6.62
CA PHE A 155 -14.41 -14.96 -7.98
C PHE A 155 -15.73 -15.15 -8.71
N LYS A 156 -16.30 -14.05 -9.23
CA LYS A 156 -17.51 -14.08 -10.04
C LYS A 156 -17.18 -13.58 -11.43
N SER A 157 -17.52 -14.36 -12.45
CA SER A 157 -17.41 -13.90 -13.84
C SER A 157 -18.41 -12.78 -14.08
N ILE A 158 -17.95 -11.74 -14.76
CA ILE A 158 -18.76 -10.62 -15.25
C ILE A 158 -18.35 -10.31 -16.69
N SER A 159 -19.19 -9.59 -17.43
CA SER A 159 -18.85 -9.12 -18.77
C SER A 159 -17.85 -7.95 -18.74
N ARG A 160 -17.13 -7.72 -19.85
CA ARG A 160 -16.29 -6.51 -20.01
C ARG A 160 -17.11 -5.22 -19.90
N GLN A 161 -18.37 -5.24 -20.35
CA GLN A 161 -19.28 -4.09 -20.24
C GLN A 161 -19.62 -3.76 -18.78
N GLU A 162 -19.86 -4.77 -17.94
CA GLU A 162 -20.08 -4.58 -16.51
C GLU A 162 -18.82 -4.03 -15.83
N ALA A 163 -17.65 -4.59 -16.14
CA ALA A 163 -16.37 -4.13 -15.59
C ALA A 163 -16.03 -2.67 -15.97
N ASN A 164 -16.36 -2.26 -17.20
CA ASN A 164 -16.10 -0.91 -17.71
C ASN A 164 -17.22 0.09 -17.37
N SER A 165 -18.28 -0.34 -16.68
CA SER A 165 -19.36 0.56 -16.31
C SER A 165 -18.90 1.66 -15.33
N ASN A 166 -19.49 2.84 -15.46
CA ASN A 166 -19.24 4.00 -14.58
C ASN A 166 -17.80 4.55 -14.57
N GLY A 167 -17.05 4.40 -15.67
CA GLY A 167 -15.71 5.01 -15.82
C GLY A 167 -14.59 4.31 -15.05
N ASN A 168 -14.81 3.08 -14.58
CA ASN A 168 -13.84 2.30 -13.81
C ASN A 168 -12.97 1.36 -14.67
N GLY A 169 -13.16 1.39 -15.99
CA GLY A 169 -12.48 0.50 -16.94
C GLY A 169 -11.31 1.16 -17.68
N ASP A 170 -10.80 0.46 -18.69
CA ASP A 170 -9.82 1.01 -19.62
C ASP A 170 -10.37 2.27 -20.30
N THR A 171 -9.54 3.31 -20.39
CA THR A 171 -9.88 4.53 -21.14
C THR A 171 -9.72 4.31 -22.64
N ASP A 172 -10.47 5.05 -23.46
CA ASP A 172 -10.39 4.97 -24.92
C ASP A 172 -8.96 5.26 -25.42
N GLU A 173 -8.26 6.19 -24.77
CA GLU A 173 -6.86 6.51 -25.06
C GLU A 173 -5.94 5.32 -24.79
N PHE A 174 -6.15 4.60 -23.68
CA PHE A 174 -5.38 3.42 -23.34
C PHE A 174 -5.62 2.29 -24.34
N LEU A 175 -6.88 2.00 -24.66
CA LEU A 175 -7.26 0.98 -25.64
C LEU A 175 -6.66 1.27 -27.02
N THR A 176 -6.79 2.52 -27.48
CA THR A 176 -6.21 2.97 -28.75
C THR A 176 -4.69 2.84 -28.76
N ARG A 177 -4.02 3.19 -27.66
CA ARG A 177 -2.55 3.18 -27.57
C ARG A 177 -1.96 1.77 -27.62
N PHE A 178 -2.69 0.78 -27.12
CA PHE A 178 -2.23 -0.61 -27.01
C PHE A 178 -2.95 -1.59 -27.96
N ASN A 179 -3.91 -1.10 -28.76
CA ASN A 179 -4.64 -1.87 -29.76
C ASN A 179 -5.38 -3.10 -29.16
N ILE A 180 -6.17 -2.84 -28.09
CA ILE A 180 -6.94 -3.83 -27.30
C ILE A 180 -8.43 -3.43 -27.20
#